data_AF-Q8KRS7-F1
#
_entry.id   AF-Q8KRS7-F1
#
_cell.length_a   1.000
_cell.length_b   1.000
_cell.length_c   1.000
_cell.angle_alpha   90.00
_cell.angle_beta   90.00
_cell.angle_gamma   90.00
#
_symmetry.space_group_name_H-M   'P 1'
#
loop_
_entity.id
_entity.type
_entity.pdbx_description
1 polymer ?
#
loop_
_entity_poly.entity_id
_entity_poly.type
_entity_poly.pdbx_seq_one_letter_code
_entity_poly.pdbx_strand_id
1 'polypeptide(L)'
;MYDRWFSQQELQVLPFAEQDEQRNQTWLELVGEAQQLMGERCPADEPRAIALATRWMEQLEQDTAGRPEFLTRLNEMHAAEPQMREQTGVTPEMIDFITRAFAESKLAIWARYLNAEELAFTRQHYFDRLMEWPALVADLHRACREKRDPASPEGQQLAQRWLALFQSYAGKDAQTQQKFRYAMEQEPHLMKGTWMTSEVLSWLQQAIGVMMRQAQGPAAE
;
A
#
# COMPACT_ATOMS: atom_id res chain seq x y z
N MET A 1 2.81 -14.35 -21.47
CA MET A 1 3.80 -14.16 -20.38
C MET A 1 3.10 -14.24 -19.04
N TYR A 2 2.03 -13.46 -18.85
CA TYR A 2 1.15 -13.56 -17.68
C TYR A 2 0.60 -14.97 -17.44
N ASP A 3 0.43 -15.81 -18.48
CA ASP A 3 -0.05 -17.20 -18.35
C ASP A 3 0.83 -18.12 -17.50
N ARG A 4 2.09 -17.75 -17.26
CA ARG A 4 3.00 -18.51 -16.38
C ARG A 4 2.83 -18.15 -14.90
N TRP A 5 2.23 -16.99 -14.62
CA TRP A 5 2.14 -16.38 -13.30
C TRP A 5 0.70 -16.29 -12.79
N PHE A 6 -0.27 -16.22 -13.70
CA PHE A 6 -1.69 -16.09 -13.38
C PHE A 6 -2.46 -17.27 -13.99
N SER A 7 -3.40 -17.80 -13.22
CA SER A 7 -4.33 -18.82 -13.72
C SER A 7 -5.28 -18.23 -14.77
N GLN A 8 -5.91 -19.08 -15.58
CA GLN A 8 -6.88 -18.64 -16.59
C GLN A 8 -8.06 -17.86 -16.00
N GLN A 9 -8.49 -18.21 -14.77
CA GLN A 9 -9.55 -17.46 -14.07
C GLN A 9 -9.05 -16.08 -13.61
N GLU A 10 -7.80 -15.96 -13.18
CA GLU A 10 -7.21 -14.69 -12.78
C GLU A 10 -6.98 -13.77 -13.97
N LEU A 11 -6.54 -14.31 -15.12
CA LEU A 11 -6.34 -13.54 -16.35
C LEU A 11 -7.63 -12.90 -16.86
N GLN A 12 -8.80 -13.53 -16.65
CA GLN A 12 -10.10 -12.95 -17.03
C GLN A 12 -10.47 -11.69 -16.25
N VAL A 13 -9.84 -11.47 -15.09
CA VAL A 13 -10.12 -10.33 -14.20
C VAL A 13 -8.88 -9.50 -13.92
N LEU A 14 -7.79 -9.74 -14.64
CA LEU A 14 -6.54 -8.99 -14.55
C LEU A 14 -6.51 -8.01 -15.74
N PRO A 15 -6.71 -6.70 -15.53
CA PRO A 15 -6.64 -5.71 -16.59
C PRO A 15 -5.37 -5.85 -17.41
N PHE A 16 -4.19 -5.98 -16.79
CA PHE A 16 -2.91 -6.19 -17.49
C PHE A 16 -2.87 -7.33 -18.53
N ALA A 17 -3.76 -8.33 -18.44
CA ALA A 17 -3.86 -9.41 -19.42
C ALA A 17 -4.61 -8.99 -20.69
N GLU A 18 -5.42 -7.94 -20.63
CA GLU A 18 -6.15 -7.39 -21.78
C GLU A 18 -5.22 -6.63 -22.71
N GLN A 19 -5.42 -6.78 -24.02
CA GLN A 19 -4.75 -5.96 -25.02
C GLN A 19 -5.43 -4.60 -25.12
N ASP A 20 -4.92 -3.64 -24.35
CA ASP A 20 -5.43 -2.27 -24.30
C ASP A 20 -4.31 -1.28 -24.70
N GLU A 21 -4.45 -0.67 -25.88
CA GLU A 21 -3.48 0.31 -26.39
C GLU A 21 -3.40 1.57 -25.52
N GLN A 22 -4.51 2.01 -24.94
CA GLN A 22 -4.56 3.22 -24.10
C GLN A 22 -3.83 2.98 -22.77
N ARG A 23 -4.05 1.81 -22.16
CA ARG A 23 -3.31 1.40 -20.95
C ARG A 23 -1.81 1.28 -21.24
N ASN A 24 -1.44 0.64 -22.35
CA ASN A 24 -0.05 0.52 -22.75
C ASN A 24 0.62 1.90 -22.94
N GLN A 25 -0.08 2.82 -23.61
CA GLN A 25 0.40 4.18 -23.79
C GLN A 25 0.55 4.92 -22.45
N THR A 26 -0.40 4.74 -21.53
CA THR A 26 -0.34 5.33 -20.18
C THR A 26 0.89 4.82 -19.41
N TRP A 27 1.18 3.52 -19.46
CA TRP A 27 2.38 2.96 -18.82
C TRP A 27 3.67 3.43 -19.48
N LEU A 28 3.71 3.55 -20.81
CA LEU A 28 4.86 4.10 -21.51
C LEU A 28 5.17 5.53 -21.06
N GLU A 29 4.13 6.36 -20.89
CA GLU A 29 4.27 7.72 -20.37
C GLU A 29 4.78 7.73 -18.93
N LEU A 30 4.18 6.93 -18.04
CA LEU A 30 4.61 6.84 -16.63
C LEU A 30 6.07 6.41 -16.51
N VAL A 31 6.48 5.36 -17.24
CA VAL A 31 7.85 4.84 -17.25
C VAL A 31 8.83 5.87 -17.84
N GLY A 32 8.44 6.52 -18.94
CA GLY A 32 9.24 7.57 -19.57
C GLY A 32 9.47 8.78 -18.64
N GLU A 33 8.41 9.25 -17.97
CA GLU A 33 8.49 10.32 -16.98
C GLU A 33 9.38 9.93 -15.78
N ALA A 34 9.25 8.70 -15.27
CA ALA A 34 10.10 8.22 -14.18
C ALA A 34 11.57 8.18 -14.57
N GLN A 35 11.86 7.65 -15.77
CA GLN A 35 13.23 7.60 -16.31
C GLN A 35 13.81 9.00 -16.46
N GLN A 36 13.03 9.97 -16.94
CA GLN A 36 13.44 11.36 -17.04
C GLN A 36 13.76 11.96 -15.67
N LEU A 37 12.87 11.82 -14.68
CA LEU A 37 13.08 12.35 -13.33
C LEU A 37 14.31 11.73 -12.66
N MET A 38 14.54 10.44 -12.85
CA MET A 38 15.75 9.76 -12.36
C MET A 38 17.01 10.25 -13.06
N GLY A 39 16.96 10.49 -14.38
CA GLY A 39 18.06 11.07 -15.16
C GLY A 39 18.41 12.49 -14.73
N GLU A 40 17.41 13.29 -14.36
CA GLU A 40 17.54 14.63 -13.77
C GLU A 40 18.04 14.59 -12.31
N ARG A 41 18.12 13.41 -11.68
CA ARG A 41 18.38 13.22 -10.25
C ARG A 41 17.39 14.01 -9.37
N CYS A 42 16.13 14.05 -9.80
CA CYS A 42 15.05 14.70 -9.08
C CYS A 42 14.91 14.10 -7.66
N PRO A 43 14.90 14.92 -6.60
CA PRO A 43 14.58 14.45 -5.26
C PRO A 43 13.17 13.83 -5.18
N ALA A 44 13.00 12.81 -4.33
CA ALA A 44 11.73 12.09 -4.21
C ALA A 44 10.62 12.93 -3.55
N ASP A 45 10.98 13.97 -2.79
CA ASP A 45 10.07 14.91 -2.13
C ASP A 45 9.68 16.11 -3.01
N GLU A 46 10.21 16.21 -4.24
CA GLU A 46 9.78 17.24 -5.18
C GLU A 46 8.32 17.04 -5.64
N PRO A 47 7.54 18.10 -5.85
CA PRO A 47 6.14 18.00 -6.28
C PRO A 47 5.94 17.18 -7.55
N ARG A 48 6.89 17.24 -8.50
CA ARG A 48 6.85 16.45 -9.75
C ARG A 48 7.01 14.95 -9.49
N ALA A 49 7.91 14.57 -8.58
CA ALA A 49 8.12 13.17 -8.20
C ALA A 49 6.90 12.62 -7.45
N ILE A 50 6.37 13.39 -6.50
CA ILE A 50 5.15 13.05 -5.75
C ILE A 50 3.94 12.88 -6.67
N ALA A 51 3.75 13.79 -7.63
CA ALA A 51 2.65 13.72 -8.60
C ALA A 51 2.76 12.47 -9.49
N LEU A 52 3.97 12.17 -9.99
CA LEU A 52 4.21 10.96 -10.77
C LEU A 52 3.93 9.70 -9.96
N ALA A 53 4.45 9.61 -8.73
CA ALA A 53 4.27 8.45 -7.89
C ALA A 53 2.80 8.22 -7.51
N THR A 54 2.04 9.30 -7.33
CA THR A 54 0.58 9.23 -7.10
C THR A 54 -0.13 8.61 -8.30
N ARG A 55 0.11 9.14 -9.51
CA ARG A 55 -0.46 8.60 -10.75
C ARG A 55 -0.07 7.14 -10.96
N TRP A 56 1.18 6.80 -10.69
CA TRP A 56 1.69 5.44 -10.77
C TRP A 56 0.92 4.49 -9.87
N MET A 57 0.74 4.84 -8.59
CA MET A 57 0.03 3.99 -7.62
C MET A 57 -1.46 3.86 -7.95
N GLU A 58 -2.11 4.93 -8.42
CA GLU A 58 -3.50 4.90 -8.88
C GLU A 58 -3.66 3.99 -10.10
N GLN A 59 -2.77 4.10 -11.10
CA GLN A 59 -2.78 3.25 -12.28
C GLN A 59 -2.54 1.79 -11.92
N LEU A 60 -1.57 1.52 -11.03
CA LEU A 60 -1.25 0.17 -10.57
C LEU A 60 -2.42 -0.46 -9.81
N GLU A 61 -3.11 0.29 -8.96
CA GLU A 61 -4.29 -0.18 -8.24
C GLU A 61 -5.45 -0.51 -9.20
N GLN A 62 -5.67 0.33 -10.22
CA GLN A 62 -6.66 0.07 -11.28
C GLN A 62 -6.31 -1.18 -12.10
N ASP A 63 -5.07 -1.28 -12.57
CA ASP A 63 -4.65 -2.36 -13.48
C ASP A 63 -4.42 -3.71 -12.79
N THR A 64 -4.41 -3.71 -11.46
CA THR A 64 -4.50 -4.91 -10.62
C THR A 64 -5.92 -5.22 -10.17
N ALA A 65 -6.93 -4.52 -10.71
CA ALA A 65 -8.34 -4.62 -10.33
C ALA A 65 -8.58 -4.46 -8.82
N GLY A 66 -7.75 -3.67 -8.13
CA GLY A 66 -7.80 -3.51 -6.67
C GLY A 66 -7.47 -4.79 -5.89
N ARG A 67 -6.84 -5.80 -6.53
CA ARG A 67 -6.49 -7.09 -5.91
C ARG A 67 -5.04 -7.08 -5.42
N PRO A 68 -4.77 -7.05 -4.11
CA PRO A 68 -3.41 -7.04 -3.56
C PRO A 68 -2.60 -8.30 -3.90
N GLU A 69 -3.28 -9.43 -4.12
CA GLU A 69 -2.64 -10.66 -4.61
C GLU A 69 -2.02 -10.50 -5.99
N PHE A 70 -2.61 -9.66 -6.86
CA PHE A 70 -2.07 -9.38 -8.19
C PHE A 70 -0.85 -8.48 -8.09
N LEU A 71 -0.90 -7.44 -7.25
CA LEU A 71 0.28 -6.61 -6.96
C LEU A 71 1.46 -7.45 -6.47
N THR A 72 1.21 -8.34 -5.50
CA THR A 72 2.26 -9.22 -4.95
C THR A 72 2.88 -10.08 -6.05
N ARG A 73 2.07 -10.64 -6.94
CA ARG A 73 2.55 -11.50 -8.03
C ARG A 73 3.26 -10.73 -9.13
N LEU A 74 2.83 -9.50 -9.43
CA LEU A 74 3.57 -8.61 -10.32
C LEU A 74 4.96 -8.30 -9.76
N ASN A 75 5.08 -8.04 -8.45
CA ASN A 75 6.39 -7.84 -7.81
C ASN A 75 7.28 -9.08 -7.89
N GLU A 76 6.73 -10.27 -7.63
CA GLU A 76 7.45 -11.54 -7.78
C GLU A 76 7.91 -11.76 -9.24
N MET A 77 7.03 -11.49 -10.21
CA MET A 77 7.33 -11.60 -11.62
C MET A 77 8.43 -10.63 -12.06
N HIS A 78 8.39 -9.36 -11.63
CA HIS A 78 9.43 -8.37 -11.91
C HIS A 78 10.79 -8.75 -11.31
N ALA A 79 10.81 -9.45 -10.17
CA ALA A 79 12.03 -9.93 -9.54
C ALA A 79 12.61 -11.16 -10.25
N ALA A 80 11.75 -12.07 -10.72
CA ALA A 80 12.15 -13.36 -11.27
C ALA A 80 12.39 -13.37 -12.79
N GLU A 81 11.75 -12.49 -13.57
CA GLU A 81 11.79 -12.51 -15.03
C GLU A 81 12.56 -11.29 -15.58
N PRO A 82 13.83 -11.42 -16.00
CA PRO A 82 14.60 -10.31 -16.60
C PRO A 82 13.92 -9.69 -17.83
N GLN A 83 13.20 -10.51 -18.60
CA GLN A 83 12.44 -10.07 -19.77
C GLN A 83 11.35 -9.06 -19.43
N MET A 84 10.85 -9.03 -18.19
CA MET A 84 9.89 -7.99 -17.77
C MET A 84 10.51 -6.60 -17.83
N ARG A 85 11.78 -6.47 -17.48
CA ARG A 85 12.47 -5.17 -17.55
C ARG A 85 12.64 -4.72 -19.00
N GLU A 86 12.96 -5.65 -19.90
CA GLU A 86 13.09 -5.35 -21.33
C GLU A 86 11.76 -4.96 -21.98
N GLN A 87 10.65 -5.60 -21.57
CA GLN A 87 9.34 -5.35 -22.15
C GLN A 87 8.63 -4.12 -21.56
N THR A 88 8.73 -3.91 -20.25
CA THR A 88 8.02 -2.82 -19.57
C THR A 88 8.88 -1.57 -19.36
N GLY A 89 10.20 -1.69 -19.42
CA GLY A 89 11.13 -0.62 -19.04
C GLY A 89 11.18 -0.35 -17.53
N VAL A 90 10.39 -1.06 -16.71
CA VAL A 90 10.35 -0.87 -15.25
C VAL A 90 11.55 -1.56 -14.62
N THR A 91 12.41 -0.77 -13.96
CA THR A 91 13.61 -1.25 -13.26
C THR A 91 13.41 -1.25 -11.73
N PRO A 92 14.17 -2.06 -10.97
CA PRO A 92 14.12 -2.02 -9.50
C PRO A 92 14.39 -0.62 -8.93
N GLU A 93 15.33 0.12 -9.53
CA GLU A 93 15.68 1.48 -9.11
C GLU A 93 14.52 2.46 -9.33
N MET A 94 13.75 2.25 -10.39
CA MET A 94 12.54 3.01 -10.69
C MET A 94 11.44 2.71 -9.69
N ILE A 95 11.22 1.44 -9.36
CA ILE A 95 10.25 1.04 -8.32
C ILE A 95 10.62 1.66 -6.97
N ASP A 96 11.89 1.65 -6.60
CA ASP A 96 12.37 2.25 -5.35
C ASP A 96 12.20 3.79 -5.35
N PHE A 97 12.50 4.47 -6.47
CA PHE A 97 12.24 5.90 -6.62
C PHE A 97 10.75 6.24 -6.45
N ILE A 98 9.86 5.52 -7.14
CA ILE A 98 8.40 5.70 -7.05
C ILE A 98 7.91 5.42 -5.62
N THR A 99 8.40 4.35 -4.98
CA THR A 99 8.03 3.99 -3.61
C THR A 99 8.42 5.10 -2.62
N ARG A 100 9.62 5.65 -2.75
CA ARG A 100 10.10 6.77 -1.91
C ARG A 100 9.30 8.05 -2.16
N ALA A 101 9.05 8.40 -3.41
CA ALA A 101 8.26 9.58 -3.76
C ALA A 101 6.79 9.46 -3.28
N PHE A 102 6.22 8.26 -3.34
CA PHE A 102 4.88 8.01 -2.81
C PHE A 102 4.84 8.10 -1.28
N ALA A 103 5.88 7.63 -0.58
CA ALA A 103 6.00 7.82 0.86
C ALA A 103 6.06 9.30 1.24
N GLU A 104 6.87 10.11 0.54
CA GLU A 104 6.95 11.55 0.76
C GLU A 104 5.60 12.25 0.52
N SER A 105 4.79 11.76 -0.43
CA SER A 105 3.42 12.26 -0.60
C SER A 105 2.55 12.12 0.65
N LYS A 106 2.73 11.03 1.42
CA LYS A 106 2.00 10.79 2.68
C LYS A 106 2.62 11.55 3.84
N LEU A 107 3.95 11.60 3.92
CA LEU A 107 4.68 12.38 4.93
C LEU A 107 4.34 13.88 4.85
N ALA A 108 4.22 14.43 3.63
CA ALA A 108 3.81 15.82 3.42
C ALA A 108 2.40 16.12 3.97
N ILE A 109 1.50 15.13 3.95
CA ILE A 109 0.17 15.24 4.56
C ILE A 109 0.29 15.15 6.08
N TRP A 110 0.97 14.12 6.61
CA TRP A 110 1.12 13.94 8.05
C TRP A 110 1.86 15.08 8.74
N ALA A 111 2.71 15.82 8.04
CA ALA A 111 3.34 17.04 8.55
C ALA A 111 2.34 18.13 9.00
N ARG A 112 1.09 18.08 8.51
CA ARG A 112 0.01 18.99 8.96
C ARG A 112 -0.68 18.54 10.25
N TYR A 113 -0.49 17.28 10.67
CA TYR A 113 -1.19 16.65 11.78
C TYR A 113 -0.26 16.30 12.95
N LEU A 114 1.01 15.98 12.64
CA LEU A 114 2.01 15.54 13.59
C LEU A 114 2.90 16.71 14.03
N ASN A 115 3.39 16.67 15.26
CA ASN A 115 4.46 17.55 15.70
C ASN A 115 5.81 17.12 15.10
N ALA A 116 6.87 17.91 15.33
CA ALA A 116 8.18 17.66 14.73
C ALA A 116 8.82 16.33 15.16
N GLU A 117 8.64 15.91 16.42
CA GLU A 117 9.20 14.65 16.95
C GLU A 117 8.46 13.43 16.39
N GLU A 118 7.13 13.50 16.38
CA GLU A 118 6.25 12.47 15.80
C GLU A 118 6.56 12.29 14.30
N LEU A 119 6.66 13.39 13.55
CA LEU A 119 6.97 13.34 12.13
C LEU A 119 8.39 12.80 11.87
N ALA A 120 9.37 13.20 12.67
CA ALA A 120 10.74 12.69 12.55
C ALA A 120 10.80 11.17 12.79
N PHE A 121 10.12 10.68 13.83
CA PHE A 121 9.98 9.24 14.07
C PHE A 121 9.33 8.53 12.88
N THR A 122 8.21 9.05 12.38
CA THR A 122 7.52 8.45 11.24
C THR A 122 8.37 8.42 10.00
N ARG A 123 9.04 9.52 9.64
CA ARG A 123 9.93 9.56 8.47
C ARG A 123 11.07 8.54 8.59
N GLN A 124 11.66 8.40 9.78
CA GLN A 124 12.74 7.45 10.03
C GLN A 124 12.30 6.00 9.87
N HIS A 125 11.11 5.65 10.37
CA HIS A 125 10.66 4.26 10.47
C HIS A 125 9.63 3.85 9.41
N TYR A 126 9.27 4.74 8.48
CA TYR A 126 8.24 4.48 7.47
C TYR A 126 8.57 3.26 6.61
N PHE A 127 9.85 3.11 6.24
CA PHE A 127 10.30 2.06 5.34
C PHE A 127 10.67 0.75 6.03
N ASP A 128 10.79 0.73 7.37
CA ASP A 128 11.28 -0.43 8.14
C ASP A 128 10.52 -1.72 7.82
N ARG A 129 9.20 -1.60 7.63
CA ARG A 129 8.29 -2.74 7.41
C ARG A 129 7.33 -2.51 6.25
N LEU A 130 7.65 -1.58 5.34
CA LEU A 130 6.75 -1.20 4.24
C LEU A 130 6.41 -2.39 3.34
N MET A 131 7.37 -3.27 3.08
CA MET A 131 7.20 -4.45 2.21
C MET A 131 6.32 -5.55 2.80
N GLU A 132 5.99 -5.50 4.09
CA GLU A 132 5.10 -6.48 4.73
C GLU A 132 3.61 -6.16 4.51
N TRP A 133 3.28 -4.94 4.08
CA TRP A 133 1.90 -4.48 3.90
C TRP A 133 1.13 -5.25 2.82
N PRO A 134 1.64 -5.48 1.60
CA PRO A 134 0.88 -6.16 0.54
C PRO A 134 0.38 -7.55 0.97
N ALA A 135 1.22 -8.34 1.64
CA ALA A 135 0.85 -9.65 2.15
C ALA A 135 -0.24 -9.57 3.23
N LEU A 136 -0.14 -8.61 4.15
CA LEU A 136 -1.20 -8.38 5.14
C LEU A 136 -2.51 -7.96 4.49
N VAL A 137 -2.49 -7.05 3.53
CA VAL A 137 -3.69 -6.57 2.83
C VAL A 137 -4.35 -7.73 2.06
N ALA A 138 -3.57 -8.59 1.41
CA ALA A 138 -4.08 -9.80 0.77
C ALA A 138 -4.75 -10.76 1.77
N ASP A 139 -4.18 -10.93 2.96
CA ASP A 139 -4.79 -11.73 4.03
C ASP A 139 -6.10 -11.12 4.54
N LEU A 140 -6.18 -9.79 4.67
CA LEU A 140 -7.39 -9.08 5.08
C LEU A 140 -8.51 -9.22 4.04
N HIS A 141 -8.18 -9.08 2.75
CA HIS A 141 -9.10 -9.35 1.64
C HIS A 141 -9.62 -10.79 1.68
N ARG A 142 -8.73 -11.77 1.90
CA ARG A 142 -9.12 -13.17 2.05
C ARG A 142 -10.06 -13.38 3.23
N ALA A 143 -9.78 -12.79 4.39
CA ALA A 143 -10.64 -12.88 5.56
C ALA A 143 -12.05 -12.34 5.30
N CYS A 144 -12.18 -11.24 4.55
CA CYS A 144 -13.47 -10.69 4.13
C CYS A 144 -14.21 -11.62 3.17
N ARG A 145 -13.54 -12.12 2.11
CA ARG A 145 -14.14 -13.04 1.14
C ARG A 145 -14.62 -14.35 1.78
N GLU A 146 -13.87 -14.87 2.74
CA GLU A 146 -14.21 -16.08 3.50
C GLU A 146 -15.21 -15.80 4.64
N LYS A 147 -15.66 -14.55 4.82
CA LYS A 147 -16.58 -14.12 5.88
C LYS A 147 -16.10 -14.53 7.27
N ARG A 148 -14.80 -14.45 7.53
CA ARG A 148 -14.22 -14.76 8.83
C ARG A 148 -14.74 -13.79 9.88
N ASP A 149 -15.04 -14.30 11.07
CA ASP A 149 -15.43 -13.48 12.21
C ASP A 149 -14.24 -12.60 12.64
N PRO A 150 -14.38 -11.26 12.69
CA PRO A 150 -13.33 -10.37 13.20
C PRO A 150 -12.87 -10.70 14.63
N ALA A 151 -13.72 -11.34 15.44
CA ALA A 151 -13.41 -11.77 16.80
C ALA A 151 -12.74 -13.15 16.89
N SER A 152 -12.68 -13.91 15.78
CA SER A 152 -11.99 -15.21 15.74
C SER A 152 -10.51 -15.09 16.06
N PRO A 153 -9.84 -16.17 16.52
CA PRO A 153 -8.39 -16.18 16.73
C PRO A 153 -7.61 -15.69 15.51
N GLU A 154 -7.99 -16.13 14.31
CA GLU A 154 -7.38 -15.69 13.06
C GLU A 154 -7.65 -14.21 12.77
N GLY A 155 -8.87 -13.74 13.06
CA GLY A 155 -9.22 -12.32 12.93
C GLY A 155 -8.37 -11.42 13.83
N GLN A 156 -8.15 -11.85 15.08
CA GLN A 156 -7.32 -11.13 16.04
C GLN A 156 -5.82 -11.19 15.68
N GLN A 157 -5.33 -12.29 15.09
CA GLN A 157 -3.96 -12.33 14.56
C GLN A 157 -3.73 -11.30 13.46
N LEU A 158 -4.71 -11.10 12.56
CA LEU A 158 -4.63 -10.08 11.52
C LEU A 158 -4.65 -8.66 12.11
N ALA A 159 -5.50 -8.40 13.10
CA ALA A 159 -5.52 -7.11 13.82
C ALA A 159 -4.19 -6.82 14.53
N GLN A 160 -3.58 -7.82 15.17
CA GLN A 160 -2.28 -7.70 15.83
C GLN A 160 -1.15 -7.43 14.83
N ARG A 161 -1.13 -8.14 13.69
CA ARG A 161 -0.16 -7.89 12.61
C ARG A 161 -0.31 -6.46 12.08
N TRP A 162 -1.54 -6.02 11.83
CA TRP A 162 -1.81 -4.64 11.41
C TRP A 162 -1.30 -3.63 12.42
N LEU A 163 -1.61 -3.82 13.72
CA LEU A 163 -1.16 -2.93 14.78
C LEU A 163 0.37 -2.87 14.85
N ALA A 164 1.05 -4.01 14.70
CA ALA A 164 2.51 -4.06 14.72
C ALA A 164 3.15 -3.32 13.54
N LEU A 165 2.55 -3.37 12.34
CA LEU A 165 3.00 -2.60 11.19
C LEU A 165 2.67 -1.11 11.32
N PHE A 166 1.49 -0.78 11.84
CA PHE A 166 1.10 0.61 12.08
C PHE A 166 1.99 1.28 13.13
N GLN A 167 2.23 0.60 14.26
CA GLN A 167 3.08 1.10 15.34
C GLN A 167 4.56 1.21 14.94
N SER A 168 5.00 0.52 13.87
CA SER A 168 6.39 0.62 13.43
C SER A 168 6.72 2.05 12.99
N TYR A 169 5.80 2.74 12.32
CA TYR A 169 6.00 4.12 11.87
C TYR A 169 5.20 5.16 12.66
N ALA A 170 4.10 4.78 13.30
CA ALA A 170 3.27 5.71 14.09
C ALA A 170 3.69 5.79 15.57
N GLY A 171 4.55 4.89 16.03
CA GLY A 171 4.92 4.75 17.43
C GLY A 171 3.81 4.13 18.28
N LYS A 172 4.07 4.01 19.59
CA LYS A 172 3.16 3.36 20.56
C LYS A 172 2.32 4.32 21.39
N ASP A 173 2.55 5.62 21.25
CA ASP A 173 1.78 6.64 21.97
C ASP A 173 0.35 6.76 21.43
N ALA A 174 -0.64 6.69 22.32
CA ALA A 174 -2.04 6.68 21.94
C ALA A 174 -2.51 8.02 21.36
N GLN A 175 -1.95 9.14 21.80
CA GLN A 175 -2.28 10.48 21.31
C GLN A 175 -1.74 10.67 19.89
N THR A 176 -0.50 10.22 19.61
CA THR A 176 0.07 10.19 18.26
C THR A 176 -0.78 9.33 17.33
N GLN A 177 -1.15 8.12 17.76
CA GLN A 177 -1.99 7.23 16.94
C GLN A 177 -3.38 7.81 16.65
N GLN A 178 -3.95 8.61 17.57
CA GLN A 178 -5.21 9.33 17.31
C GLN A 178 -5.06 10.36 16.19
N LYS A 179 -3.93 11.07 16.11
CA LYS A 179 -3.66 12.02 15.02
C LYS A 179 -3.59 11.33 13.66
N PHE A 180 -2.94 10.16 13.58
CA PHE A 180 -2.93 9.33 12.37
C PHE A 180 -4.34 8.93 11.92
N ARG A 181 -5.15 8.43 12.85
CA ARG A 181 -6.53 8.01 12.56
C ARG A 181 -7.37 9.20 12.08
N TYR A 182 -7.27 10.34 12.75
CA TYR A 182 -7.94 11.57 12.31
C TYR A 182 -7.48 12.02 10.92
N ALA A 183 -6.17 12.00 10.64
CA ALA A 183 -5.65 12.34 9.32
C ALA A 183 -6.20 11.40 8.22
N MET A 184 -6.25 10.10 8.47
CA MET A 184 -6.81 9.12 7.52
C MET A 184 -8.30 9.35 7.23
N GLU A 185 -9.07 9.85 8.21
CA GLU A 185 -10.48 10.20 8.01
C GLU A 185 -10.66 11.48 7.19
N GLN A 186 -9.75 12.45 7.32
CA GLN A 186 -9.85 13.75 6.65
C GLN A 186 -9.18 13.78 5.27
N GLU A 187 -8.21 12.90 5.00
CA GLU A 187 -7.31 13.00 3.85
C GLU A 187 -7.42 11.76 2.96
N PRO A 188 -8.28 11.76 1.91
CA PRO A 188 -8.48 10.62 1.02
C PRO A 188 -7.20 10.10 0.36
N HIS A 189 -6.20 10.96 0.16
CA HIS A 189 -4.92 10.59 -0.42
C HIS A 189 -4.15 9.57 0.43
N LEU A 190 -4.31 9.57 1.75
CA LEU A 190 -3.64 8.59 2.62
C LEU A 190 -4.09 7.15 2.35
N MET A 191 -5.28 6.97 1.79
CA MET A 191 -5.85 5.67 1.42
C MET A 191 -5.39 5.16 0.05
N LYS A 192 -4.85 6.02 -0.81
CA LYS A 192 -4.35 5.61 -2.13
C LYS A 192 -3.18 4.64 -2.00
N GLY A 193 -3.07 3.71 -2.95
CA GLY A 193 -1.96 2.77 -3.03
C GLY A 193 -1.87 1.83 -1.82
N THR A 194 -2.97 1.65 -1.09
CA THR A 194 -3.06 0.71 0.04
C THR A 194 -3.78 -0.57 -0.34
N TRP A 195 -4.51 -0.61 -1.47
CA TRP A 195 -5.42 -1.71 -1.85
C TRP A 195 -6.50 -1.99 -0.79
N MET A 196 -6.75 -1.06 0.13
CA MET A 196 -7.76 -1.21 1.17
C MET A 196 -9.10 -0.69 0.66
N THR A 197 -10.06 -1.61 0.48
CA THR A 197 -11.45 -1.23 0.16
C THR A 197 -12.20 -0.83 1.42
N SER A 198 -13.32 -0.12 1.27
CA SER A 198 -14.19 0.25 2.40
C SER A 198 -14.69 -0.98 3.18
N GLU A 199 -14.94 -2.10 2.49
CA GLU A 199 -15.32 -3.37 3.11
C GLU A 199 -14.20 -3.93 3.99
N VAL A 200 -12.98 -4.00 3.45
CA VAL A 200 -11.82 -4.52 4.18
C VAL A 200 -11.45 -3.63 5.37
N LEU A 201 -11.58 -2.30 5.22
CA LEU A 201 -11.38 -1.35 6.31
C LEU A 201 -12.41 -1.54 7.42
N SER A 202 -13.70 -1.71 7.06
CA SER A 202 -14.76 -1.97 8.03
C SER A 202 -14.52 -3.26 8.81
N TRP A 203 -14.12 -4.33 8.12
CA TRP A 203 -13.78 -5.60 8.78
C TRP A 203 -12.59 -5.45 9.73
N LEU A 204 -11.53 -4.76 9.30
CA LEU A 204 -10.34 -4.52 10.11
C LEU A 204 -10.67 -3.66 11.35
N GLN A 205 -11.48 -2.61 11.20
CA GLN A 205 -11.92 -1.76 12.31
C GLN A 205 -12.69 -2.57 13.37
N GLN A 206 -13.54 -3.52 12.94
CA GLN A 206 -14.22 -4.43 13.87
C GLN A 206 -13.23 -5.32 14.63
N ALA A 207 -12.25 -5.90 13.92
CA ALA A 207 -11.23 -6.76 14.54
C ALA A 207 -10.38 -6.00 15.57
N ILE A 208 -9.96 -4.77 15.23
CA ILE A 208 -9.23 -3.87 16.15
C ILE A 208 -10.12 -3.47 17.34
N GLY A 209 -11.40 -3.19 17.12
CA GLY A 209 -12.34 -2.84 18.19
C GLY A 209 -12.54 -3.97 19.21
N VAL A 210 -12.46 -5.23 18.77
CA VAL A 210 -12.44 -6.39 19.68
C VAL A 210 -11.12 -6.44 20.46
N MET A 211 -9.99 -6.34 19.76
CA MET A 211 -8.65 -6.37 20.36
C MET A 211 -8.48 -5.31 21.46
N MET A 212 -8.90 -4.07 21.19
CA MET A 212 -8.78 -2.96 22.13
C MET A 212 -9.68 -3.13 23.36
N ARG A 213 -10.89 -3.69 23.20
CA ARG A 213 -11.78 -4.01 24.34
C ARG A 213 -11.22 -5.11 25.22
N GLN A 214 -10.61 -6.14 24.62
CA GLN A 214 -9.97 -7.22 25.36
C GLN A 214 -8.73 -6.72 26.14
N ALA A 215 -7.96 -5.80 25.56
CA ALA A 215 -6.82 -5.18 26.23
C ALA A 215 -7.23 -4.30 27.43
N GLN A 216 -8.45 -3.75 27.40
CA GLN A 216 -9.04 -2.91 28.45
C GLN A 216 -9.93 -3.70 29.41
N GLY A 217 -9.68 -5.00 29.63
CA GLY A 217 -10.52 -5.93 30.42
C GLY A 217 -11.17 -5.33 31.68
N PRO A 218 -12.33 -5.86 32.10
CA PRO A 218 -13.32 -5.15 32.90
C PRO A 218 -12.68 -4.47 34.11
N ALA A 219 -13.00 -3.19 34.33
CA ALA A 219 -12.73 -2.56 35.61
C ALA A 219 -13.27 -3.49 36.69
N ALA A 220 -12.38 -3.99 37.57
CA ALA A 220 -12.75 -4.87 38.66
C ALA A 220 -13.88 -4.21 39.46
N GLU A 221 -15.06 -4.83 39.44
CA GLU A 221 -16.11 -4.61 40.45
C GLU A 221 -15.71 -5.27 41.77
#